data_AF-A0A5D5ANX6-F1
#
_entry.id   AF-A0A5D5ANX6-F1
#
_cell.length_a   1.000
_cell.length_b   1.000
_cell.length_c   1.000
_cell.angle_alpha   90.00
_cell.angle_beta   90.00
_cell.angle_gamma   90.00
#
_symmetry.space_group_name_H-M   'P 1'
#
loop_
_entity.id
_entity.type
_entity.pdbx_description
1 polymer ?
#
loop_
_entity_poly.entity_id
_entity_poly.type
_entity_poly.pdbx_seq_one_letter_code
_entity_poly.pdbx_strand_id
1 'polypeptide(L)'
;MTELFTDDRPDAPAETYDKTTTLEDAIADYVTDGSSVAFGGMGGRDPEAAAREIVRQEKTGLTVLDDARTTLLDIMVGAGCVDEYVGSWVGTSLISQGHNIRNAVENGVPHHLEMRDVSNFGSSLMFLAGAMDVPFVPTRSMLGTDIPEHNDDLEVIEDPFGSGDPLALVPAARPDVAIIHVQRCDPLGNAQIRGNVVNDHLKARAAEKTIITCEELVTTDEIREAPELTRIPFYTVDAVAEVPFGSHPWHCYGRYYADLPFYREYGLRSQDREDFLEWLEEWICPHEEYIERIGEDRLATLERMEGEINTPAPEGDRTPPADAANAEETHE
;
A
#
# COMPACT_ATOMS: atom_id res chain seq x y z
N MET A 1 7.93 42.40 -11.04
CA MET A 1 7.77 41.23 -10.14
C MET A 1 6.31 40.80 -9.96
N THR A 2 5.32 41.51 -10.52
CA THR A 2 3.89 41.26 -10.26
C THR A 2 3.11 40.73 -11.48
N GLU A 3 3.80 40.39 -12.58
CA GLU A 3 3.19 39.88 -13.83
C GLU A 3 3.63 38.44 -14.16
N LEU A 4 3.98 37.64 -13.15
CA LEU A 4 4.37 36.23 -13.32
C LEU A 4 3.22 35.23 -13.05
N PHE A 5 2.01 35.70 -12.74
CA PHE A 5 0.91 34.86 -12.27
C PHE A 5 -0.48 35.21 -12.84
N THR A 6 -0.56 35.87 -14.00
CA THR A 6 -1.84 35.97 -14.71
C THR A 6 -1.97 34.76 -15.63
N ASP A 7 -2.68 33.75 -15.14
CA ASP A 7 -3.06 32.58 -15.93
C ASP A 7 -4.29 32.93 -16.78
N ASP A 8 -4.05 33.38 -18.01
CA ASP A 8 -5.09 33.67 -19.02
C ASP A 8 -5.41 32.43 -19.89
N ARG A 9 -5.09 31.21 -19.43
CA ARG A 9 -5.51 30.00 -20.14
C ARG A 9 -7.04 29.85 -19.98
N PRO A 10 -7.78 29.57 -21.05
CA PRO A 10 -9.20 29.25 -20.91
C PRO A 10 -9.31 28.05 -19.96
N ASP A 11 -10.23 28.12 -18.99
CA ASP A 11 -10.71 26.96 -18.25
C ASP A 11 -11.22 25.97 -19.30
N ALA A 12 -10.37 25.04 -19.72
CA ALA A 12 -10.84 23.86 -20.38
C ALA A 12 -11.74 23.18 -19.34
N PRO A 13 -13.04 22.95 -19.63
CA PRO A 13 -13.78 22.05 -18.79
C PRO A 13 -13.05 20.71 -18.93
N ALA A 14 -12.27 20.33 -17.93
CA ALA A 14 -11.95 18.93 -17.76
C ALA A 14 -13.32 18.27 -17.67
N GLU A 15 -13.72 17.56 -18.72
CA GLU A 15 -14.92 16.75 -18.64
C GLU A 15 -14.66 15.75 -17.51
N THR A 16 -15.22 16.07 -16.34
CA THR A 16 -15.05 15.31 -15.11
C THR A 16 -15.95 14.09 -15.25
N TYR A 17 -15.42 13.07 -15.90
CA TYR A 17 -16.10 11.81 -16.07
C TYR A 17 -16.16 11.06 -14.75
N ASP A 18 -17.29 10.41 -14.53
CA ASP A 18 -17.47 9.39 -13.51
C ASP A 18 -16.52 8.22 -13.82
N LYS A 19 -15.62 7.92 -12.87
CA LYS A 19 -14.60 6.86 -12.96
C LYS A 19 -14.98 5.63 -12.14
N THR A 20 -16.22 5.58 -11.67
CA THR A 20 -16.70 4.43 -10.89
C THR A 20 -16.78 3.19 -11.77
N THR A 21 -16.33 2.08 -11.20
CA THR A 21 -16.36 0.76 -11.84
C THR A 21 -16.39 -0.32 -10.76
N THR A 22 -16.51 -1.59 -11.16
CA THR A 22 -16.37 -2.71 -10.23
C THR A 22 -14.89 -3.01 -9.97
N LEU A 23 -14.59 -3.67 -8.84
CA LEU A 23 -13.22 -4.14 -8.58
C LEU A 23 -12.76 -5.12 -9.66
N GLU A 24 -13.65 -6.02 -10.09
CA GLU A 24 -13.38 -7.01 -11.14
C GLU A 24 -12.99 -6.33 -12.46
N ASP A 25 -13.79 -5.39 -12.94
CA ASP A 25 -13.53 -4.67 -14.18
C ASP A 25 -12.26 -3.82 -14.08
N ALA A 26 -12.02 -3.14 -12.95
CA ALA A 26 -10.81 -2.34 -12.76
C ALA A 26 -9.54 -3.20 -12.84
N ILE A 27 -9.52 -4.37 -12.20
CA ILE A 27 -8.37 -5.28 -12.27
C ILE A 27 -8.25 -5.89 -13.66
N ALA A 28 -9.36 -6.25 -14.30
CA ALA A 28 -9.36 -6.83 -15.64
C ALA A 28 -8.81 -5.87 -16.69
N ASP A 29 -9.21 -4.60 -16.62
CA ASP A 29 -8.89 -3.57 -17.61
C ASP A 29 -7.46 -3.01 -17.48
N TYR A 30 -6.97 -2.86 -16.24
CA TYR A 30 -5.70 -2.16 -15.99
C TYR A 30 -4.55 -3.09 -15.61
N VAL A 31 -4.80 -4.24 -14.96
CA VAL A 31 -3.74 -5.18 -14.59
C VAL A 31 -3.64 -6.26 -15.66
N THR A 32 -2.56 -6.23 -16.45
CA THR A 32 -2.29 -7.24 -17.48
C THR A 32 -1.14 -8.15 -17.07
N ASP A 33 -1.03 -9.31 -17.71
CA ASP A 33 0.13 -10.19 -17.49
C ASP A 33 1.42 -9.45 -17.87
N GLY A 34 2.47 -9.59 -17.05
CA GLY A 34 3.72 -8.85 -17.24
C GLY A 34 3.72 -7.42 -16.72
N SER A 35 2.60 -6.92 -16.15
CA SER A 35 2.54 -5.56 -15.63
C SER A 35 3.38 -5.37 -14.38
N SER A 36 3.93 -4.17 -14.27
CA SER A 36 4.50 -3.65 -13.05
C SER A 36 3.42 -3.02 -12.16
N VAL A 37 3.34 -3.44 -10.90
CA VAL A 37 2.27 -3.05 -9.96
C VAL A 37 2.86 -2.50 -8.68
N ALA A 38 2.30 -1.40 -8.18
CA ALA A 38 2.57 -0.85 -6.86
C ALA A 38 1.28 -0.83 -6.02
N PHE A 39 1.38 -1.11 -4.73
CA PHE A 39 0.23 -1.12 -3.83
C PHE A 39 0.27 0.08 -2.87
N GLY A 40 -0.88 0.56 -2.41
CA GLY A 40 -0.99 1.57 -1.35
C GLY A 40 -0.79 0.95 0.04
N GLY A 41 -0.80 1.80 1.07
CA GLY A 41 -0.78 1.35 2.47
C GLY A 41 0.55 0.70 2.90
N MET A 42 0.67 0.51 4.22
CA MET A 42 1.75 -0.25 4.86
C MET A 42 1.31 -0.62 6.28
N GLY A 43 1.01 -1.91 6.49
CA GLY A 43 0.52 -2.42 7.77
C GLY A 43 -0.88 -1.91 8.13
N GLY A 44 -1.66 -1.51 7.12
CA GLY A 44 -2.93 -0.78 7.19
C GLY A 44 -3.25 -0.15 5.84
N ARG A 45 -4.51 -0.25 5.38
CA ARG A 45 -4.95 0.11 4.02
C ARG A 45 -4.22 -0.63 2.90
N ASP A 46 -3.64 -1.78 3.20
CA ASP A 46 -3.11 -2.69 2.18
C ASP A 46 -4.30 -3.15 1.29
N PRO A 47 -4.24 -3.06 -0.05
CA PRO A 47 -5.38 -3.35 -0.95
C PRO A 47 -5.62 -4.87 -1.11
N GLU A 48 -5.84 -5.57 0.00
CA GLU A 48 -5.94 -7.03 0.07
C GLU A 48 -7.05 -7.59 -0.84
N ALA A 49 -8.20 -6.92 -0.97
CA ALA A 49 -9.25 -7.31 -1.90
C ALA A 49 -8.80 -7.28 -3.36
N ALA A 50 -8.02 -6.27 -3.75
CA ALA A 50 -7.47 -6.18 -5.10
C ALA A 50 -6.41 -7.25 -5.35
N ALA A 51 -5.56 -7.56 -4.37
CA ALA A 51 -4.59 -8.65 -4.48
C ALA A 51 -5.29 -10.01 -4.65
N ARG A 52 -6.36 -10.29 -3.90
CA ARG A 52 -7.19 -11.49 -4.09
C ARG A 52 -7.83 -11.53 -5.47
N GLU A 53 -8.30 -10.39 -5.97
CA GLU A 53 -8.90 -10.29 -7.31
C GLU A 53 -7.87 -10.56 -8.42
N ILE A 54 -6.65 -10.05 -8.29
CA ILE A 54 -5.54 -10.35 -9.22
C ILE A 54 -5.27 -11.86 -9.27
N VAL A 55 -5.25 -12.53 -8.11
CA VAL A 55 -5.09 -13.98 -8.03
C VAL A 55 -6.28 -14.71 -8.64
N ARG A 56 -7.50 -14.26 -8.37
CA ARG A 56 -8.75 -14.84 -8.91
C ARG A 56 -8.81 -14.76 -10.44
N GLN A 57 -8.29 -13.67 -11.01
CA GLN A 57 -8.20 -13.49 -12.46
C GLN A 57 -6.95 -14.14 -13.08
N GLU A 58 -6.17 -14.90 -12.30
CA GLU A 58 -4.99 -15.65 -12.74
C GLU A 58 -3.92 -14.79 -13.44
N LYS A 59 -3.82 -13.50 -13.06
CA LYS A 59 -2.79 -12.61 -13.62
C LYS A 59 -1.40 -13.11 -13.23
N THR A 60 -0.46 -13.10 -14.15
CA THR A 60 0.88 -13.66 -13.94
C THR A 60 1.98 -12.81 -14.56
N GLY A 61 3.25 -13.15 -14.25
CA GLY A 61 4.41 -12.42 -14.76
C GLY A 61 4.59 -11.03 -14.16
N LEU A 62 3.94 -10.72 -13.02
CA LEU A 62 3.92 -9.37 -12.49
C LEU A 62 5.27 -8.99 -11.84
N THR A 63 5.67 -7.73 -12.02
CA THR A 63 6.73 -7.11 -11.22
C THR A 63 6.08 -6.26 -10.14
N VAL A 64 6.29 -6.57 -8.86
CA VAL A 64 5.79 -5.74 -7.77
C VAL A 64 6.89 -4.77 -7.33
N LEU A 65 6.67 -3.46 -7.48
CA LEU A 65 7.57 -2.43 -6.96
C LEU A 65 6.96 -1.82 -5.72
N ASP A 66 7.66 -1.91 -4.59
CA ASP A 66 7.13 -1.38 -3.36
C ASP A 66 8.13 -1.09 -2.23
N ASP A 67 7.62 -0.58 -1.11
CA ASP A 67 8.37 -0.39 0.12
C ASP A 67 8.43 -1.68 0.97
N ALA A 68 7.48 -1.91 1.86
CA ALA A 68 7.42 -3.09 2.72
C ALA A 68 6.06 -3.76 2.58
N ARG A 69 6.07 -5.05 2.23
CA ARG A 69 4.86 -5.81 1.93
C ARG A 69 4.66 -7.00 2.85
N THR A 70 3.39 -7.35 3.00
CA THR A 70 2.93 -8.33 3.98
C THR A 70 2.12 -9.46 3.32
N THR A 71 0.93 -9.76 3.82
CA THR A 71 0.09 -10.88 3.40
C THR A 71 -0.26 -10.82 1.92
N LEU A 72 -0.65 -9.66 1.39
CA LEU A 72 -1.01 -9.52 -0.03
C LEU A 72 0.08 -10.06 -0.97
N LEU A 73 1.35 -9.68 -0.74
CA LEU A 73 2.46 -10.10 -1.58
C LEU A 73 2.74 -11.59 -1.40
N ASP A 74 2.67 -12.09 -0.16
CA ASP A 74 2.90 -13.50 0.13
C ASP A 74 1.84 -14.40 -0.51
N ILE A 75 0.57 -13.98 -0.51
CA ILE A 75 -0.52 -14.66 -1.23
C ILE A 75 -0.25 -14.67 -2.73
N MET A 76 0.05 -13.50 -3.31
CA MET A 76 0.27 -13.37 -4.76
C MET A 76 1.48 -14.19 -5.25
N VAL A 77 2.58 -14.18 -4.50
CA VAL A 77 3.76 -15.01 -4.80
C VAL A 77 3.43 -16.49 -4.66
N GLY A 78 2.73 -16.87 -3.58
CA GLY A 78 2.28 -18.26 -3.39
C GLY A 78 1.37 -18.73 -4.53
N ALA A 79 0.50 -17.87 -5.05
CA ALA A 79 -0.37 -18.18 -6.17
C ALA A 79 0.36 -18.24 -7.53
N GLY A 80 1.59 -17.74 -7.63
CA GLY A 80 2.36 -17.69 -8.88
C GLY A 80 2.03 -16.48 -9.76
N CYS A 81 1.57 -15.38 -9.16
CA CYS A 81 1.27 -14.15 -9.89
C CYS A 81 2.51 -13.27 -10.14
N VAL A 82 3.54 -13.38 -9.32
CA VAL A 82 4.67 -12.42 -9.26
C VAL A 82 5.97 -13.10 -9.65
N ASP A 83 6.68 -12.50 -10.60
CA ASP A 83 7.99 -12.97 -11.07
C ASP A 83 9.14 -12.17 -10.46
N GLU A 84 8.91 -10.90 -10.12
CA GLU A 84 9.92 -10.01 -9.55
C GLU A 84 9.32 -9.16 -8.42
N TYR A 85 10.07 -9.00 -7.34
CA TYR A 85 9.79 -8.01 -6.30
C TYR A 85 10.96 -7.04 -6.15
N VAL A 86 10.67 -5.75 -6.36
CA VAL A 86 11.59 -4.65 -6.08
C VAL A 86 11.15 -3.98 -4.79
N GLY A 87 11.87 -4.17 -3.69
CA GLY A 87 11.46 -3.60 -2.42
C GLY A 87 12.44 -3.81 -1.28
N SER A 88 11.98 -3.55 -0.06
CA SER A 88 12.87 -3.43 1.11
C SER A 88 12.67 -4.44 2.21
N TRP A 89 11.47 -5.00 2.31
CA TRP A 89 11.12 -5.95 3.34
C TRP A 89 9.88 -6.74 2.95
N VAL A 90 9.84 -8.01 3.39
CA VAL A 90 8.72 -8.94 3.19
C VAL A 90 8.40 -9.68 4.48
N GLY A 91 7.11 -9.82 4.79
CA GLY A 91 6.65 -10.69 5.88
C GLY A 91 5.27 -10.34 6.43
N THR A 92 4.61 -11.31 7.04
CA THR A 92 3.27 -11.15 7.62
C THR A 92 3.37 -10.63 9.06
N SER A 93 3.81 -9.36 9.18
CA SER A 93 4.17 -8.64 10.42
C SER A 93 3.44 -9.08 11.70
N LEU A 94 4.17 -9.10 12.82
CA LEU A 94 3.75 -9.50 14.19
C LEU A 94 3.34 -10.97 14.38
N ILE A 95 2.92 -11.68 13.33
CA ILE A 95 2.21 -12.97 13.48
C ILE A 95 2.88 -14.12 12.71
N SER A 96 3.39 -13.87 11.49
CA SER A 96 4.02 -14.92 10.67
C SER A 96 5.14 -14.40 9.78
N GLN A 97 5.90 -15.32 9.18
CA GLN A 97 6.88 -15.03 8.14
C GLN A 97 6.22 -15.01 6.75
N GLY A 98 6.88 -14.42 5.75
CA GLY A 98 6.48 -14.58 4.35
C GLY A 98 6.90 -15.95 3.83
N HIS A 99 6.13 -17.00 4.18
CA HIS A 99 6.49 -18.39 3.89
C HIS A 99 6.49 -18.70 2.40
N ASN A 100 5.52 -18.19 1.64
CA ASN A 100 5.46 -18.38 0.20
C ASN A 100 6.58 -17.63 -0.50
N ILE A 101 6.86 -16.40 -0.08
CA ILE A 101 7.98 -15.60 -0.61
C ILE A 101 9.30 -16.33 -0.39
N ARG A 102 9.56 -16.80 0.83
CA ARG A 102 10.77 -17.58 1.12
C ARG A 102 10.84 -18.85 0.30
N ASN A 103 9.74 -19.56 0.11
CA ASN A 103 9.72 -20.79 -0.68
C ASN A 103 9.99 -20.52 -2.17
N ALA A 104 9.49 -19.41 -2.72
CA ALA A 104 9.76 -18.99 -4.09
C ALA A 104 11.24 -18.61 -4.28
N VAL A 105 11.81 -17.84 -3.35
CA VAL A 105 13.22 -17.43 -3.43
C VAL A 105 14.17 -18.61 -3.19
N GLU A 106 13.97 -19.38 -2.12
CA GLU A 106 14.89 -20.43 -1.67
C GLU A 106 14.76 -21.73 -2.49
N ASN A 107 13.54 -22.09 -2.92
CA ASN A 107 13.25 -23.39 -3.54
C ASN A 107 12.62 -23.28 -4.94
N GLY A 108 12.27 -22.08 -5.41
CA GLY A 108 11.64 -21.89 -6.71
C GLY A 108 10.22 -22.45 -6.78
N VAL A 109 9.44 -22.33 -5.70
CA VAL A 109 8.06 -22.83 -5.62
C VAL A 109 7.07 -21.69 -5.32
N PRO A 110 6.03 -21.46 -6.15
CA PRO A 110 5.68 -22.22 -7.36
C PRO A 110 6.67 -22.02 -8.53
N HIS A 111 7.36 -20.89 -8.54
CA HIS A 111 8.51 -20.60 -9.38
C HIS A 111 9.46 -19.67 -8.63
N HIS A 112 10.62 -19.38 -9.23
CA HIS A 112 11.59 -18.49 -8.62
C HIS A 112 11.10 -17.04 -8.64
N LEU A 113 11.08 -16.39 -7.48
CA LEU A 113 10.86 -14.96 -7.35
C LEU A 113 12.20 -14.24 -7.43
N GLU A 114 12.37 -13.40 -8.45
CA GLU A 114 13.50 -12.48 -8.52
C GLU A 114 13.36 -11.39 -7.45
N MET A 115 14.42 -11.16 -6.70
CA MET A 115 14.44 -10.17 -5.62
C MET A 115 15.42 -9.07 -5.95
N ARG A 116 14.91 -7.85 -6.06
CA ARG A 116 15.71 -6.64 -6.19
C ARG A 116 15.60 -5.80 -4.92
N ASP A 117 16.57 -5.97 -4.04
CA ASP A 117 16.56 -5.30 -2.75
C ASP A 117 16.94 -3.82 -2.87
N VAL A 118 16.17 -2.97 -2.21
CA VAL A 118 16.42 -1.55 -2.00
C VAL A 118 16.16 -1.22 -0.52
N SER A 119 16.77 -0.17 0.03
CA SER A 119 16.40 0.23 1.39
C SER A 119 14.95 0.74 1.43
N ASN A 120 14.29 0.66 2.59
CA ASN A 120 12.91 1.16 2.72
C ASN A 120 12.78 2.64 2.33
N PHE A 121 13.78 3.45 2.69
CA PHE A 121 13.85 4.83 2.24
C PHE A 121 14.16 4.93 0.72
N GLY A 122 14.99 4.04 0.18
CA GLY A 122 15.22 3.89 -1.26
C GLY A 122 13.93 3.66 -2.04
N SER A 123 13.03 2.80 -1.57
CA SER A 123 11.71 2.62 -2.19
C SER A 123 10.90 3.92 -2.25
N SER A 124 10.84 4.67 -1.15
CA SER A 124 10.19 5.98 -1.16
C SER A 124 10.84 6.95 -2.16
N LEU A 125 12.16 6.90 -2.32
CA LEU A 125 12.89 7.71 -3.28
C LEU A 125 12.64 7.30 -4.74
N MET A 126 12.45 6.01 -5.03
CA MET A 126 12.06 5.55 -6.37
C MET A 126 10.72 6.15 -6.79
N PHE A 127 9.71 6.11 -5.90
CA PHE A 127 8.40 6.72 -6.17
C PHE A 127 8.45 8.24 -6.20
N LEU A 128 9.31 8.88 -5.38
CA LEU A 128 9.52 10.32 -5.45
C LEU A 128 10.08 10.73 -6.82
N ALA A 129 11.09 10.01 -7.30
CA ALA A 129 11.67 10.24 -8.62
C ALA A 129 10.63 10.05 -9.74
N GLY A 130 9.82 8.99 -9.66
CA GLY A 130 8.70 8.74 -10.57
C GLY A 130 7.65 9.86 -10.56
N ALA A 131 7.20 10.27 -9.38
CA ALA A 131 6.21 11.32 -9.20
C ALA A 131 6.70 12.71 -9.67
N MET A 132 8.01 12.94 -9.67
CA MET A 132 8.64 14.16 -10.19
C MET A 132 8.91 14.11 -11.70
N ASP A 133 8.72 12.96 -12.33
CA ASP A 133 9.15 12.66 -13.71
C ASP A 133 10.64 12.98 -13.95
N VAL A 134 11.50 12.57 -13.01
CA VAL A 134 12.96 12.64 -13.14
C VAL A 134 13.54 11.23 -13.24
N PRO A 135 14.69 11.01 -13.89
CA PRO A 135 15.24 9.67 -14.07
C PRO A 135 15.71 9.02 -12.76
N PHE A 136 16.14 9.82 -11.78
CA PHE A 136 16.66 9.32 -10.51
C PHE A 136 16.61 10.39 -9.41
N VAL A 137 16.76 9.97 -8.15
CA VAL A 137 17.02 10.85 -7.00
C VAL A 137 18.34 10.45 -6.32
N PRO A 138 19.28 11.39 -6.11
CA PRO A 138 20.53 11.10 -5.41
C PRO A 138 20.32 10.96 -3.90
N THR A 139 21.00 10.00 -3.26
CA THR A 139 20.90 9.74 -1.83
C THR A 139 22.20 9.18 -1.24
N ARG A 140 22.37 9.31 0.08
CA ARG A 140 23.39 8.56 0.82
C ARG A 140 22.87 7.23 1.38
N SER A 141 21.56 6.99 1.28
CA SER A 141 20.99 5.69 1.66
C SER A 141 21.58 4.57 0.79
N MET A 142 21.59 3.34 1.32
CA MET A 142 22.16 2.13 0.69
C MET A 142 23.69 2.12 0.55
N LEU A 143 24.35 3.29 0.58
CA LEU A 143 25.81 3.35 0.68
C LEU A 143 26.29 2.67 1.98
N GLY A 144 27.39 1.91 1.88
CA GLY A 144 27.93 1.14 3.00
C GLY A 144 27.20 -0.17 3.29
N THR A 145 26.26 -0.56 2.44
CA THR A 145 25.64 -1.90 2.38
C THR A 145 26.08 -2.62 1.10
N ASP A 146 25.70 -3.87 0.95
CA ASP A 146 25.86 -4.67 -0.27
C ASP A 146 24.76 -4.40 -1.32
N ILE A 147 23.72 -3.63 -1.01
CA ILE A 147 22.63 -3.31 -1.94
C ILE A 147 23.15 -2.78 -3.29
N PRO A 148 24.07 -1.78 -3.36
CA PRO A 148 24.62 -1.32 -4.63
C PRO A 148 25.39 -2.39 -5.41
N GLU A 149 25.96 -3.39 -4.74
CA GLU A 149 26.72 -4.47 -5.38
C GLU A 149 25.80 -5.50 -6.08
N HIS A 150 24.52 -5.54 -5.69
CA HIS A 150 23.49 -6.44 -6.21
C HIS A 150 22.45 -5.76 -7.11
N ASN A 151 22.60 -4.46 -7.37
CA ASN A 151 21.69 -3.68 -8.21
C ASN A 151 22.47 -2.98 -9.34
N ASP A 152 22.48 -3.58 -10.53
CA ASP A 152 23.20 -3.04 -11.70
C ASP A 152 22.67 -1.68 -12.17
N ASP A 153 21.44 -1.31 -11.78
CA ASP A 153 20.79 -0.05 -12.15
C ASP A 153 20.93 1.06 -11.08
N LEU A 154 21.61 0.76 -9.96
CA LEU A 154 21.94 1.72 -8.91
C LEU A 154 23.39 2.20 -9.12
N GLU A 155 23.55 3.36 -9.71
CA GLU A 155 24.88 3.95 -9.94
C GLU A 155 25.34 4.78 -8.73
N VAL A 156 26.63 4.73 -8.40
CA VAL A 156 27.25 5.58 -7.37
C VAL A 156 28.18 6.58 -8.03
N ILE A 157 27.91 7.86 -7.83
CA ILE A 157 28.72 8.98 -8.35
C ILE A 157 29.31 9.81 -7.23
N GLU A 158 30.36 10.57 -7.52
CA GLU A 158 30.81 11.65 -6.64
C GLU A 158 29.86 12.86 -6.75
N ASP A 159 29.62 13.56 -5.64
CA ASP A 159 28.80 14.77 -5.63
C ASP A 159 29.30 15.82 -6.65
N PRO A 160 28.50 16.15 -7.68
CA PRO A 160 28.91 17.06 -8.74
C PRO A 160 29.06 18.51 -8.28
N PHE A 161 28.63 18.85 -7.06
CA PHE A 161 28.78 20.20 -6.48
C PHE A 161 30.04 20.36 -5.62
N GLY A 162 30.89 19.34 -5.55
CA GLY A 162 32.27 19.49 -5.09
C GLY A 162 32.54 19.13 -3.63
N SER A 163 31.61 18.47 -2.92
CA SER A 163 31.96 17.86 -1.62
C SER A 163 32.88 16.65 -1.77
N GLY A 164 32.84 15.97 -2.92
CA GLY A 164 33.55 14.70 -3.14
C GLY A 164 32.92 13.51 -2.41
N ASP A 165 31.79 13.70 -1.73
CA ASP A 165 31.07 12.62 -1.08
C ASP A 165 30.37 11.74 -2.12
N PRO A 166 30.32 10.40 -1.93
CA PRO A 166 29.58 9.51 -2.81
C PRO A 166 28.06 9.68 -2.63
N LEU A 167 27.32 9.54 -3.73
CA LEU A 167 25.87 9.53 -3.81
C LEU A 167 25.40 8.33 -4.65
N ALA A 168 24.49 7.53 -4.09
CA ALA A 168 23.73 6.54 -4.84
C ALA A 168 22.63 7.24 -5.65
N LEU A 169 22.49 6.88 -6.92
CA LEU A 169 21.43 7.35 -7.81
C LEU A 169 20.31 6.31 -7.81
N VAL A 170 19.21 6.63 -7.13
CA VAL A 170 18.05 5.75 -7.05
C VAL A 170 17.17 5.95 -8.28
N PRO A 171 16.97 4.94 -9.15
CA PRO A 171 16.18 5.10 -10.36
C PRO A 171 14.70 5.33 -10.05
N ALA A 172 14.00 6.00 -10.96
CA ALA A 172 12.57 6.24 -10.82
C ALA A 172 11.74 4.96 -10.99
N ALA A 173 10.80 4.75 -10.06
CA ALA A 173 9.72 3.79 -10.25
C ALA A 173 8.67 4.37 -11.20
N ARG A 174 8.24 3.58 -12.18
CA ARG A 174 7.17 3.90 -13.14
C ARG A 174 6.27 2.68 -13.30
N PRO A 175 5.48 2.33 -12.27
CA PRO A 175 4.62 1.15 -12.35
C PRO A 175 3.52 1.37 -13.40
N ASP A 176 3.13 0.32 -14.11
CA ASP A 176 2.00 0.36 -15.02
C ASP A 176 0.71 0.66 -14.24
N VAL A 177 0.57 0.08 -13.04
CA VAL A 177 -0.60 0.27 -12.18
C VAL A 177 -0.22 0.54 -10.73
N ALA A 178 -0.79 1.59 -10.13
CA ALA A 178 -0.87 1.75 -8.69
C ALA A 178 -2.28 1.38 -8.19
N ILE A 179 -2.38 0.52 -7.19
CA ILE A 179 -3.66 0.13 -6.57
C ILE A 179 -3.65 0.59 -5.12
N ILE A 180 -4.56 1.49 -4.75
CA ILE A 180 -4.54 2.14 -3.44
C ILE A 180 -5.91 2.05 -2.78
N HIS A 181 -5.93 1.55 -1.54
CA HIS A 181 -7.15 1.46 -0.75
C HIS A 181 -7.32 2.69 0.17
N VAL A 182 -8.51 3.29 0.22
CA VAL A 182 -8.78 4.52 0.98
C VAL A 182 -10.07 4.49 1.78
N GLN A 183 -10.19 5.38 2.76
CA GLN A 183 -11.44 5.49 3.53
C GLN A 183 -12.60 6.04 2.71
N ARG A 184 -12.34 7.06 1.86
CA ARG A 184 -13.38 7.74 1.08
C ARG A 184 -12.84 8.16 -0.26
N CYS A 185 -13.65 8.03 -1.29
CA CYS A 185 -13.38 8.58 -2.62
C CYS A 185 -14.66 9.13 -3.22
N ASP A 186 -14.56 10.12 -4.10
CA ASP A 186 -15.69 10.52 -4.95
C ASP A 186 -15.62 9.86 -6.33
N PRO A 187 -16.69 9.91 -7.14
CA PRO A 187 -16.69 9.37 -8.50
C PRO A 187 -15.64 9.97 -9.44
N LEU A 188 -15.04 11.12 -9.09
CA LEU A 188 -13.99 11.73 -9.89
C LEU A 188 -12.60 11.13 -9.59
N GLY A 189 -12.43 10.52 -8.42
CA GLY A 189 -11.16 9.98 -7.94
C GLY A 189 -10.45 10.85 -6.89
N ASN A 190 -11.12 11.83 -6.28
CA ASN A 190 -10.56 12.54 -5.13
C ASN A 190 -10.57 11.63 -3.91
N ALA A 191 -9.40 11.07 -3.58
CA ALA A 191 -9.26 10.07 -2.54
C ALA A 191 -8.79 10.70 -1.22
N GLN A 192 -9.60 10.54 -0.17
CA GLN A 192 -9.30 10.99 1.18
C GLN A 192 -8.65 9.89 2.00
N ILE A 193 -7.52 10.25 2.63
CA ILE A 193 -6.76 9.36 3.51
C ILE A 193 -6.75 9.94 4.92
N ARG A 194 -7.23 9.15 5.88
CA ARG A 194 -7.05 9.43 7.31
C ARG A 194 -5.93 8.54 7.86
N GLY A 195 -5.13 9.08 8.77
CA GLY A 195 -3.98 8.37 9.33
C GLY A 195 -2.74 8.42 8.43
N ASN A 196 -2.00 7.32 8.35
CA ASN A 196 -0.76 7.20 7.59
C ASN A 196 -1.00 7.28 6.08
N VAL A 197 -0.33 8.22 5.40
CA VAL A 197 -0.37 8.38 3.94
C VAL A 197 0.68 7.54 3.22
N VAL A 198 1.75 7.15 3.95
CA VAL A 198 2.90 6.39 3.41
C VAL A 198 3.36 7.01 2.08
N ASN A 199 3.52 6.19 1.03
CA ASN A 199 3.94 6.60 -0.31
C ASN A 199 2.77 6.67 -1.31
N ASP A 200 1.52 6.52 -0.86
CA ASP A 200 0.34 6.36 -1.72
C ASP A 200 0.20 7.51 -2.74
N HIS A 201 0.40 8.74 -2.28
CA HIS A 201 0.36 9.93 -3.12
C HIS A 201 1.51 10.03 -4.13
N LEU A 202 2.67 9.41 -3.85
CA LEU A 202 3.79 9.33 -4.79
C LEU A 202 3.52 8.21 -5.81
N LYS A 203 3.06 7.04 -5.35
CA LYS A 203 2.68 5.90 -6.20
C LYS A 203 1.62 6.29 -7.22
N ALA A 204 0.56 6.99 -6.81
CA ALA A 204 -0.48 7.47 -7.72
C ALA A 204 0.05 8.44 -8.80
N ARG A 205 1.09 9.22 -8.50
CA ARG A 205 1.71 10.15 -9.47
C ARG A 205 2.76 9.48 -10.34
N ALA A 206 3.40 8.43 -9.84
CA ALA A 206 4.44 7.70 -10.54
C ALA A 206 3.87 6.66 -11.51
N ALA A 207 2.65 6.16 -11.26
CA ALA A 207 2.03 5.13 -12.06
C ALA A 207 1.43 5.64 -13.38
N GLU A 208 1.39 4.79 -14.40
CA GLU A 208 0.66 5.09 -15.64
C GLU A 208 -0.86 5.05 -15.42
N LYS A 209 -1.32 4.12 -14.57
CA LYS A 209 -2.71 3.95 -14.16
C LYS A 209 -2.86 3.88 -12.66
N THR A 210 -3.90 4.51 -12.10
CA THR A 210 -4.23 4.37 -10.68
C THR A 210 -5.67 3.87 -10.47
N ILE A 211 -5.78 2.77 -9.74
CA ILE A 211 -7.04 2.23 -9.23
C ILE A 211 -7.17 2.62 -7.76
N ILE A 212 -8.28 3.27 -7.41
CA ILE A 212 -8.67 3.50 -6.02
C ILE A 212 -9.73 2.49 -5.62
N THR A 213 -9.47 1.72 -4.56
CA THR A 213 -10.54 1.03 -3.84
C THR A 213 -10.91 1.86 -2.61
N CYS A 214 -12.19 1.98 -2.26
CA CYS A 214 -12.59 2.78 -1.10
C CYS A 214 -13.64 2.12 -0.22
N GLU A 215 -13.59 2.41 1.08
CA GLU A 215 -14.59 1.95 2.05
C GLU A 215 -15.97 2.58 1.85
N GLU A 216 -16.03 3.80 1.31
CA GLU A 216 -17.27 4.53 1.09
C GLU A 216 -17.09 5.47 -0.12
N LEU A 217 -17.97 5.35 -1.10
CA LEU A 217 -18.08 6.29 -2.20
C LEU A 217 -18.97 7.47 -1.75
N VAL A 218 -18.42 8.68 -1.75
CA VAL A 218 -19.11 9.91 -1.31
C VAL A 218 -19.24 10.91 -2.45
N THR A 219 -20.08 11.93 -2.29
CA THR A 219 -20.17 12.99 -3.30
C THR A 219 -18.93 13.90 -3.29
N THR A 220 -18.64 14.54 -4.42
CA THR A 220 -17.56 15.54 -4.50
C THR A 220 -17.78 16.71 -3.53
N ASP A 221 -19.04 17.07 -3.25
CA ASP A 221 -19.34 18.13 -2.28
C ASP A 221 -18.96 17.72 -0.85
N GLU A 222 -19.20 16.46 -0.46
CA GLU A 222 -18.72 15.93 0.82
C GLU A 222 -17.18 15.90 0.91
N ILE A 223 -16.49 15.57 -0.19
CA ILE A 223 -15.02 15.65 -0.23
C ILE A 223 -14.55 17.10 0.00
N ARG A 224 -15.25 18.09 -0.57
CA ARG A 224 -14.94 19.51 -0.44
C ARG A 224 -15.19 20.08 0.96
N GLU A 225 -15.92 19.39 1.82
CA GLU A 225 -16.10 19.78 3.22
C GLU A 225 -14.83 19.58 4.06
N ALA A 226 -13.97 18.63 3.67
CA ALA A 226 -12.69 18.33 4.33
C ALA A 226 -11.54 18.17 3.32
N PRO A 227 -11.23 19.21 2.51
CA PRO A 227 -10.31 19.10 1.39
C PRO A 227 -8.88 18.74 1.81
N GLU A 228 -8.48 19.08 3.04
CA GLU A 228 -7.16 18.76 3.62
C GLU A 228 -6.91 17.25 3.80
N LEU A 229 -7.98 16.44 3.82
CA LEU A 229 -7.88 14.98 3.87
C LEU A 229 -7.65 14.37 2.48
N THR A 230 -7.84 15.14 1.40
CA THR A 230 -7.63 14.65 0.03
C THR A 230 -6.13 14.55 -0.23
N ARG A 231 -5.61 13.32 -0.30
CA ARG A 231 -4.17 13.06 -0.50
C ARG A 231 -3.84 12.61 -1.92
N ILE A 232 -4.81 12.01 -2.60
CA ILE A 232 -4.70 11.60 -3.99
C ILE A 232 -5.73 12.41 -4.78
N PRO A 233 -5.28 13.38 -5.61
CA PRO A 233 -6.18 14.21 -6.38
C PRO A 233 -6.71 13.45 -7.60
N PHE A 234 -7.93 13.77 -8.03
CA PHE A 234 -8.61 13.08 -9.12
C PHE A 234 -7.80 12.94 -10.43
N TYR A 235 -6.89 13.89 -10.73
CA TYR A 235 -6.15 13.87 -11.99
C TYR A 235 -5.14 12.73 -12.11
N THR A 236 -4.80 12.05 -11.00
CA THR A 236 -3.92 10.88 -10.99
C THR A 236 -4.68 9.57 -10.98
N VAL A 237 -6.02 9.59 -11.01
CA VAL A 237 -6.87 8.39 -10.83
C VAL A 237 -7.58 8.03 -12.13
N ASP A 238 -7.59 6.75 -12.47
CA ASP A 238 -8.24 6.20 -13.66
C ASP A 238 -9.52 5.44 -13.32
N ALA A 239 -9.57 4.75 -12.18
CA ALA A 239 -10.71 3.96 -11.74
C ALA A 239 -10.98 4.07 -10.24
N VAL A 240 -12.26 4.03 -9.86
CA VAL A 240 -12.73 4.03 -8.46
C VAL A 240 -13.69 2.86 -8.24
N ALA A 241 -13.40 2.00 -7.27
CA ALA A 241 -14.27 0.91 -6.86
C ALA A 241 -14.60 1.03 -5.37
N GLU A 242 -15.89 0.98 -5.03
CA GLU A 242 -16.32 0.87 -3.62
C GLU A 242 -16.16 -0.58 -3.17
N VAL A 243 -15.26 -0.81 -2.22
CA VAL A 243 -14.88 -2.13 -1.71
C VAL A 243 -14.82 -2.06 -0.19
N PRO A 244 -15.97 -2.10 0.51
CA PRO A 244 -16.01 -2.10 1.97
C PRO A 244 -15.23 -3.28 2.55
N PHE A 245 -14.48 -3.04 3.62
CA PHE A 245 -13.50 -3.99 4.17
C PHE A 245 -12.44 -4.44 3.15
N GLY A 246 -12.13 -3.61 2.17
CA GLY A 246 -11.17 -3.91 1.10
C GLY A 246 -9.73 -4.11 1.59
N SER A 247 -9.42 -3.60 2.78
CA SER A 247 -8.14 -3.82 3.44
C SER A 247 -8.08 -5.06 4.33
N HIS A 248 -9.21 -5.72 4.62
CA HIS A 248 -9.22 -6.90 5.49
C HIS A 248 -8.29 -7.99 4.94
N PRO A 249 -7.40 -8.57 5.77
CA PRO A 249 -7.41 -8.53 7.25
C PRO A 249 -6.69 -7.33 7.90
N TRP A 250 -6.03 -6.45 7.16
CA TRP A 250 -5.39 -5.23 7.70
C TRP A 250 -6.43 -4.24 8.18
N HIS A 251 -6.02 -3.34 9.07
CA HIS A 251 -6.90 -2.29 9.56
C HIS A 251 -7.08 -1.18 8.51
N CYS A 252 -8.20 -0.47 8.58
CA CYS A 252 -8.43 0.78 7.89
C CYS A 252 -8.79 1.85 8.93
N TYR A 253 -7.86 2.76 9.20
CA TYR A 253 -7.99 3.72 10.30
C TYR A 253 -9.29 4.54 10.21
N GLY A 254 -10.03 4.58 11.32
CA GLY A 254 -11.34 5.20 11.44
C GLY A 254 -12.50 4.38 10.86
N ARG A 255 -12.26 3.13 10.46
CA ARG A 255 -13.28 2.20 9.92
C ARG A 255 -13.32 0.90 10.71
N TYR A 256 -12.24 0.13 10.69
CA TYR A 256 -12.14 -1.16 11.40
C TYR A 256 -10.70 -1.52 11.75
N TYR A 257 -10.57 -2.33 12.80
CA TYR A 257 -9.30 -2.81 13.32
C TYR A 257 -8.80 -4.05 12.54
N ALA A 258 -7.52 -4.40 12.73
CA ALA A 258 -6.92 -5.56 12.08
C ALA A 258 -7.45 -6.89 12.65
N ASP A 259 -7.71 -7.86 11.77
CA ASP A 259 -8.19 -9.19 12.12
C ASP A 259 -7.03 -10.16 12.43
N LEU A 260 -6.38 -9.94 13.58
CA LEU A 260 -5.21 -10.72 14.02
C LEU A 260 -5.46 -12.24 14.09
N PRO A 261 -6.63 -12.75 14.52
CA PRO A 261 -6.90 -14.17 14.44
C PRO A 261 -6.92 -14.71 13.00
N PHE A 262 -7.41 -13.95 12.02
CA PHE A 262 -7.39 -14.35 10.61
C PHE A 262 -5.96 -14.38 10.06
N TYR A 263 -5.13 -13.38 10.39
CA TYR A 263 -3.70 -13.41 10.08
C TYR A 263 -3.01 -14.67 10.59
N ARG A 264 -3.32 -15.05 11.83
CA ARG A 264 -2.69 -16.18 12.48
C ARG A 264 -3.07 -17.49 11.80
N GLU A 265 -4.32 -17.62 11.37
CA GLU A 265 -4.77 -18.78 10.61
C GLU A 265 -4.06 -18.86 9.26
N TYR A 266 -4.04 -17.77 8.49
CA TYR A 266 -3.28 -17.69 7.24
C TYR A 266 -1.81 -18.08 7.45
N GLY A 267 -1.16 -17.47 8.45
CA GLY A 267 0.25 -17.69 8.74
C GLY A 267 0.59 -19.13 9.19
N LEU A 268 -0.38 -19.89 9.67
CA LEU A 268 -0.22 -21.33 9.93
C LEU A 268 -0.36 -22.13 8.64
N ARG A 269 -1.37 -21.82 7.81
CA ARG A 269 -1.65 -22.53 6.56
C ARG A 269 -0.66 -22.21 5.44
N SER A 270 0.02 -21.06 5.49
CA SER A 270 1.04 -20.69 4.50
C SER A 270 2.39 -21.40 4.69
N GLN A 271 2.58 -22.16 5.79
CA GLN A 271 3.83 -22.88 6.05
C GLN A 271 4.04 -24.09 5.16
N ASP A 272 2.95 -24.75 4.77
CA ASP A 272 2.95 -25.92 3.90
C ASP A 272 2.25 -25.57 2.58
N ARG A 273 2.75 -26.12 1.47
CA ARG A 273 2.23 -25.79 0.14
C ARG A 273 0.82 -26.35 -0.08
N GLU A 274 0.54 -27.55 0.41
CA GLU A 274 -0.77 -28.19 0.24
C GLU A 274 -1.81 -27.41 1.06
N ASP A 275 -1.51 -27.12 2.33
CA ASP A 275 -2.40 -26.32 3.21
C ASP A 275 -2.68 -24.91 2.65
N PHE A 276 -1.67 -24.29 2.02
CA PHE A 276 -1.81 -22.99 1.36
C PHE A 276 -2.71 -23.06 0.11
N LEU A 277 -2.56 -24.11 -0.70
CA LEU A 277 -3.42 -24.29 -1.88
C LEU A 277 -4.88 -24.53 -1.48
N GLU A 278 -5.11 -25.32 -0.44
CA GLU A 278 -6.46 -25.45 0.16
C GLU A 278 -6.96 -24.11 0.70
N TRP A 279 -6.07 -23.25 1.23
CA TRP A 279 -6.46 -21.91 1.67
C TRP A 279 -6.85 -21.02 0.49
N LEU A 280 -6.15 -21.11 -0.65
CA LEU A 280 -6.52 -20.38 -1.85
C LEU A 280 -7.89 -20.82 -2.39
N GLU A 281 -8.14 -22.13 -2.48
CA GLU A 281 -9.44 -22.67 -2.91
C GLU A 281 -10.59 -22.19 -2.02
N GLU A 282 -10.30 -22.00 -0.73
CA GLU A 282 -11.26 -21.45 0.20
C GLU A 282 -11.42 -19.93 0.00
N TRP A 283 -10.34 -19.14 0.07
CA TRP A 283 -10.46 -17.69 0.29
C TRP A 283 -10.35 -16.83 -0.98
N ILE A 284 -9.94 -17.39 -2.11
CA ILE A 284 -9.93 -16.67 -3.40
C ILE A 284 -11.31 -16.81 -4.06
N CYS A 285 -12.15 -15.82 -3.81
CA CYS A 285 -13.52 -15.71 -4.34
C CYS A 285 -13.85 -14.22 -4.55
N PRO A 286 -14.98 -13.88 -5.21
CA PRO A 286 -15.44 -12.49 -5.30
C PRO A 286 -15.52 -11.84 -3.91
N HIS A 287 -15.25 -10.53 -3.83
CA HIS A 287 -15.08 -9.86 -2.53
C HIS A 287 -16.36 -9.89 -1.67
N GLU A 288 -17.53 -9.84 -2.28
CA GLU A 288 -18.80 -9.97 -1.56
C GLU A 288 -18.92 -11.34 -0.88
N GLU A 289 -18.56 -12.42 -1.57
CA GLU A 289 -18.54 -13.78 -1.01
C GLU A 289 -17.50 -13.92 0.10
N TYR A 290 -16.32 -13.29 -0.07
CA TYR A 290 -15.29 -13.24 0.94
C TYR A 290 -15.82 -12.63 2.25
N ILE A 291 -16.47 -11.46 2.16
CA ILE A 291 -17.05 -10.75 3.30
C ILE A 291 -18.19 -11.53 3.95
N GLU A 292 -19.07 -12.14 3.17
CA GLU A 292 -20.12 -13.05 3.68
C GLU A 292 -19.51 -14.21 4.48
N ARG A 293 -18.40 -14.77 4.01
CA ARG A 293 -17.71 -15.88 4.67
C ARG A 293 -16.98 -15.47 5.94
N ILE A 294 -16.40 -14.26 5.99
CA ILE A 294 -15.83 -13.69 7.22
C ILE A 294 -16.92 -13.52 8.29
N GLY A 295 -18.12 -13.09 7.87
CA GLY A 295 -19.32 -13.02 8.69
C GLY A 295 -19.50 -11.70 9.43
N GLU A 296 -20.74 -11.22 9.45
CA GLU A 296 -21.13 -9.91 9.99
C GLU A 296 -20.69 -9.68 11.45
N ASP A 297 -20.85 -10.69 12.31
CA ASP A 297 -20.49 -10.59 13.74
C ASP A 297 -18.98 -10.31 13.95
N ARG A 298 -18.14 -10.89 13.09
CA ARG A 298 -16.68 -10.70 13.13
C ARG A 298 -16.32 -9.30 12.65
N LEU A 299 -16.88 -8.87 11.52
CA LEU A 299 -16.67 -7.53 10.97
C LEU A 299 -17.13 -6.43 11.94
N ALA A 300 -18.33 -6.56 12.51
CA ALA A 300 -18.86 -5.63 13.51
C ALA A 300 -18.00 -5.58 14.77
N THR A 301 -17.33 -6.68 15.12
CA THR A 301 -16.35 -6.69 16.22
C THR A 301 -15.11 -5.87 15.88
N LEU A 302 -14.59 -5.96 14.66
CA LEU A 302 -13.43 -5.16 14.21
C LEU A 302 -13.75 -3.66 14.17
N GLU A 303 -14.95 -3.28 13.72
CA GLU A 303 -15.43 -1.89 13.76
C GLU A 303 -15.55 -1.38 15.21
N ARG A 304 -16.14 -2.19 16.10
CA ARG A 304 -16.24 -1.84 17.53
C ARG A 304 -14.86 -1.66 18.16
N MET A 305 -13.92 -2.56 17.87
CA MET A 305 -12.53 -2.45 18.37
C MET A 305 -11.86 -1.17 17.90
N GLU A 306 -12.03 -0.79 16.63
CA GLU A 306 -11.52 0.47 16.10
C GLU A 306 -12.11 1.67 16.85
N GLY A 307 -13.44 1.66 17.05
CA GLY A 307 -14.14 2.69 17.82
C GLY A 307 -13.64 2.78 19.26
N GLU A 308 -13.39 1.68 19.94
CA GLU A 308 -12.91 1.67 21.33
C GLU A 308 -11.46 2.17 21.46
N ILE A 309 -10.59 1.84 20.50
CA ILE A 309 -9.16 2.21 20.54
C ILE A 309 -8.93 3.65 20.10
N ASN A 310 -9.61 4.09 19.03
CA ASN A 310 -9.31 5.35 18.35
C ASN A 310 -10.33 6.46 18.61
N THR A 311 -11.38 6.23 19.41
CA THR A 311 -12.22 7.33 19.94
C THR A 311 -11.49 8.03 21.09
N PRO A 312 -11.28 9.36 21.05
CA PRO A 312 -10.69 10.07 22.17
C PRO A 312 -11.51 9.86 23.44
N ALA A 313 -10.85 9.52 24.55
CA ALA A 313 -11.51 9.52 25.85
C ALA A 313 -12.16 10.89 26.10
N PRO A 314 -13.39 10.95 26.65
CA PRO A 314 -14.06 12.21 26.92
C PRO A 314 -13.16 13.14 27.75
N GLU A 315 -13.19 14.44 27.43
CA GLU A 315 -12.42 15.49 28.11
C GLU A 315 -12.78 15.52 29.61
N GLY A 316 -12.09 14.71 30.40
CA GLY A 316 -12.38 14.51 31.82
C GLY A 316 -11.57 13.40 32.48
N ASP A 317 -11.09 12.42 31.69
CA ASP A 317 -10.41 11.23 32.26
C ASP A 317 -8.89 11.24 32.10
N ARG A 318 -8.29 12.39 31.77
CA ARG A 318 -6.83 12.57 31.85
C ARG A 318 -6.41 12.91 33.28
N THR A 319 -6.78 12.06 34.23
CA THR A 319 -6.15 12.09 35.56
C THR A 319 -4.84 11.30 35.43
N PRO A 320 -3.66 11.91 35.61
CA PRO A 320 -2.43 11.12 35.67
C PRO A 320 -2.57 10.09 36.80
N PRO A 321 -2.03 8.87 36.63
CA PRO A 321 -2.12 7.84 37.67
C PRO A 321 -1.60 8.40 39.00
N ALA A 322 -2.43 8.31 40.03
CA ALA A 322 -2.14 8.79 41.37
C ALA A 322 -1.14 7.86 42.07
N ASP A 323 0.08 7.76 41.56
CA ASP A 323 1.20 7.05 42.21
C ASP A 323 2.59 7.55 41.71
N ALA A 324 2.70 8.86 41.42
CA ALA A 324 3.99 9.53 41.20
C ALA A 324 4.32 10.56 42.29
N ALA A 325 3.77 10.39 43.49
CA ALA A 325 4.06 11.22 44.66
C ALA A 325 4.48 10.32 45.83
N ASN A 326 5.65 9.70 45.72
CA ASN A 326 6.45 9.18 46.85
C ASN A 326 7.83 8.74 46.34
N ALA A 327 8.66 9.71 45.94
CA ALA A 327 10.08 9.52 45.75
C ALA A 327 10.85 10.81 46.09
N GLU A 328 10.50 11.43 47.21
CA GLU A 328 11.39 12.33 47.93
C GLU A 328 11.49 11.80 49.36
N GLU A 329 12.50 10.98 49.65
CA GLU A 329 13.21 11.02 50.93
C GLU A 329 14.39 10.02 50.94
N THR A 330 15.52 10.50 51.45
CA THR A 330 16.75 9.80 51.85
C THR A 330 17.75 9.40 50.76
N HIS A 331 18.76 10.26 50.57
CA HIS A 331 20.17 9.88 50.80
C HIS A 331 21.00 11.15 51.06
N GLU A 332 21.36 11.35 52.34
CA GLU A 332 22.60 12.02 52.76
C GLU A 332 23.80 11.11 52.50
#